data_AF-A0A952D4M9-F1
#
_entry.id   AF-A0A952D4M9-F1
#
_cell.length_a   1.000
_cell.length_b   1.000
_cell.length_c   1.000
_cell.angle_alpha   90.00
_cell.angle_beta   90.00
_cell.angle_gamma   90.00
#
_symmetry.space_group_name_H-M   'P 1'
#
loop_
_entity.id
_entity.type
_entity.pdbx_description
1 polymer ?
#
loop_
_entity_poly.entity_id
_entity_poly.type
_entity_poly.pdbx_seq_one_letter_code
_entity_poly.pdbx_strand_id
1 'polypeptide(L)'
;MKRLILVSLLIVSNVAMAQSNPYADTTCAGCHGSRGEGGMGPAIANTQLSTKEFLRIVRDGKGIMPGTSSSSLSDAEVEVIRNKLAEMPDPALKPLPVNGSDVPHPAGEVFSTSTCVGCHGMKAMGGLGPPIVKTKMTEDEFLGIVRKGRGMMPGTPATALPDDQVEAMRVELQGMEWDESQIPIAFKVGSLLTTRNMAIFFSFVTLFAAVFGIRVLAYWLGNAGFKGLRPKIARFGWGKATWVFLRSLIVDGLLVASLYRTNKARWFKHGLMLYGFLGLMLGDVLMQVVNPQRGDLAPTHPLKAFLLLCGAALLTGVVYVFYRYKTDRYIDNGLTMGRDFLFVNLLLHTVVSGFMTMELNRVGAAGWIMPIYLYHLASVGLLIATAPFTRFNHVFVVPVLAASTALVEAIVASEKDLGFRREPSPGRDHKTQRIAYDLLKRVDPENADNFRIRYYP
;
A
#
# COMPACT_ATOMS: atom_id res chain seq x y z
N MET A 1 16.83 -38.82 -10.34
CA MET A 1 15.89 -37.68 -10.55
C MET A 1 16.47 -36.69 -11.57
N LYS A 2 16.66 -37.12 -12.82
CA LYS A 2 17.19 -36.30 -13.94
C LYS A 2 16.43 -36.58 -15.26
N ARG A 3 15.18 -37.06 -15.17
CA ARG A 3 14.33 -37.43 -16.32
C ARG A 3 12.94 -36.79 -16.31
N LEU A 4 12.74 -35.73 -15.52
CA LEU A 4 11.47 -34.99 -15.45
C LEU A 4 11.52 -33.56 -16.03
N ILE A 5 12.63 -33.17 -16.66
CA ILE A 5 12.83 -31.80 -17.20
C ILE A 5 12.62 -31.75 -18.73
N LEU A 6 12.46 -32.88 -19.42
CA LEU A 6 12.41 -32.92 -20.89
C LEU A 6 11.00 -32.99 -21.51
N VAL A 7 9.93 -33.07 -20.72
CA VAL A 7 8.54 -33.18 -21.25
C VAL A 7 7.79 -31.84 -21.22
N SER A 8 8.37 -30.82 -20.59
CA SER A 8 7.80 -29.46 -20.56
C SER A 8 8.19 -28.58 -21.76
N LEU A 9 8.99 -29.09 -22.70
CA LEU A 9 9.51 -28.34 -23.86
C LEU A 9 8.76 -28.61 -25.17
N LEU A 10 7.66 -29.38 -25.17
CA LEU A 10 6.97 -29.84 -26.39
C LEU A 10 5.44 -29.60 -26.36
N ILE A 11 4.98 -28.53 -25.69
CA ILE A 11 3.60 -28.00 -25.82
C ILE A 11 3.63 -26.52 -26.26
N VAL A 12 4.64 -26.12 -27.03
CA VAL A 12 4.69 -24.79 -27.68
C VAL A 12 5.02 -24.98 -29.15
N SER A 13 4.13 -25.65 -29.89
CA SER A 13 4.20 -25.72 -31.36
C SER A 13 2.83 -26.14 -31.89
N ASN A 14 1.85 -25.25 -31.78
CA ASN A 14 0.67 -25.19 -32.66
C ASN A 14 -0.18 -23.96 -32.29
N VAL A 15 0.45 -22.79 -32.31
CA VAL A 15 -0.29 -21.56 -32.59
C VAL A 15 -0.25 -21.41 -34.10
N ALA A 16 -1.42 -21.61 -34.70
CA ALA A 16 -1.68 -21.31 -36.09
C ALA A 16 -1.07 -19.94 -36.44
N MET A 17 -0.51 -19.84 -37.65
CA MET A 17 -0.07 -18.57 -38.23
C MET A 17 -1.24 -17.60 -38.36
N ALA A 18 -1.57 -16.92 -37.27
CA ALA A 18 -2.22 -15.62 -37.32
C ALA A 18 -1.13 -14.67 -37.82
N GLN A 19 -1.38 -14.05 -38.97
CA GLN A 19 -0.50 -13.09 -39.59
C GLN A 19 -0.25 -11.94 -38.61
N SER A 20 0.84 -12.01 -37.85
CA SER A 20 1.20 -11.02 -36.83
C SER A 20 1.31 -9.67 -37.54
N ASN A 21 0.48 -8.71 -37.14
CA ASN A 21 0.59 -7.36 -37.62
C ASN A 21 1.66 -6.68 -36.75
N PRO A 22 2.90 -6.51 -37.23
CA PRO A 22 4.02 -5.98 -36.42
C PRO A 22 3.75 -4.58 -35.87
N TYR A 23 2.74 -3.88 -36.39
CA TYR A 23 2.26 -2.61 -35.86
C TYR A 23 1.24 -2.76 -34.73
N ALA A 24 0.29 -3.70 -34.81
CA ALA A 24 -0.80 -3.82 -33.85
C ALA A 24 -0.32 -4.18 -32.43
N ASP A 25 0.82 -4.87 -32.34
CA ASP A 25 1.44 -5.28 -31.07
C ASP A 25 2.35 -4.20 -30.46
N THR A 26 2.42 -3.01 -31.07
CA THR A 26 3.23 -1.89 -30.58
C THR A 26 2.45 -0.98 -29.65
N THR A 27 3.15 -0.24 -28.80
CA THR A 27 2.55 0.84 -28.00
C THR A 27 2.00 1.97 -28.86
N CYS A 28 2.39 2.07 -30.14
CA CYS A 28 1.89 3.05 -31.09
C CYS A 28 0.40 2.85 -31.39
N ALA A 29 -0.06 1.59 -31.47
CA ALA A 29 -1.46 1.25 -31.68
C ALA A 29 -2.38 1.78 -30.57
N GLY A 30 -1.84 2.03 -29.37
CA GLY A 30 -2.57 2.62 -28.25
C GLY A 30 -3.04 4.06 -28.50
N CYS A 31 -2.30 4.83 -29.31
CA CYS A 31 -2.67 6.20 -29.68
C CYS A 31 -3.19 6.32 -31.12
N HIS A 32 -2.69 5.48 -32.02
CA HIS A 32 -2.96 5.55 -33.46
C HIS A 32 -3.96 4.48 -33.97
N GLY A 33 -4.56 3.70 -33.07
CA GLY A 33 -5.53 2.65 -33.42
C GLY A 33 -4.85 1.38 -33.93
N SER A 34 -5.54 0.24 -33.80
CA SER A 34 -4.99 -1.10 -34.11
C SER A 34 -4.71 -1.34 -35.60
N ARG A 35 -5.28 -0.51 -36.46
CA ARG A 35 -5.15 -0.50 -37.92
C ARG A 35 -4.53 0.81 -38.44
N GLY A 36 -3.99 1.66 -37.56
CA GLY A 36 -3.45 2.97 -37.96
C GLY A 36 -4.52 3.99 -38.31
N GLU A 37 -5.78 3.74 -37.95
CA GLU A 37 -6.96 4.57 -38.21
C GLU A 37 -6.98 5.88 -37.44
N GLY A 38 -6.09 6.06 -36.46
CA GLY A 38 -6.00 7.24 -35.61
C GLY A 38 -6.76 7.10 -34.30
N GLY A 39 -6.87 8.21 -33.57
CA GLY A 39 -7.51 8.30 -32.25
C GLY A 39 -6.94 9.49 -31.47
N MET A 40 -6.08 9.21 -30.49
CA MET A 40 -5.29 10.25 -29.80
C MET A 40 -4.22 10.85 -30.73
N GLY A 41 -3.59 10.00 -31.55
CA GLY A 41 -2.68 10.39 -32.63
C GLY A 41 -3.42 10.44 -33.98
N PRO A 42 -2.85 11.13 -34.98
CA PRO A 42 -3.42 11.17 -36.33
C PRO A 42 -3.51 9.76 -36.96
N ALA A 43 -4.37 9.59 -37.95
CA ALA A 43 -4.35 8.40 -38.79
C ALA A 43 -2.99 8.27 -39.50
N ILE A 44 -2.42 7.08 -39.44
CA ILE A 44 -1.10 6.73 -40.00
C ILE A 44 -1.14 5.50 -40.90
N ALA A 45 -2.32 4.89 -41.10
CA ALA A 45 -2.56 3.95 -42.19
C ALA A 45 -2.29 4.62 -43.55
N ASN A 46 -1.84 3.84 -44.52
CA ASN A 46 -1.45 4.32 -45.86
C ASN A 46 -0.44 5.50 -45.81
N THR A 47 0.49 5.47 -44.84
CA THR A 47 1.47 6.54 -44.67
C THR A 47 2.32 6.73 -45.93
N GLN A 48 2.46 7.98 -46.37
CA GLN A 48 3.28 8.38 -47.52
C GLN A 48 4.66 8.93 -47.09
N LEU A 49 5.00 8.80 -45.81
CA LEU A 49 6.27 9.30 -45.27
C LEU A 49 7.45 8.42 -45.72
N SER A 50 8.56 9.06 -46.09
CA SER A 50 9.81 8.34 -46.35
C SER A 50 10.34 7.63 -45.09
N THR A 51 11.18 6.59 -45.22
CA THR A 51 11.78 5.88 -44.07
C THR A 51 12.43 6.87 -43.10
N LYS A 52 13.19 7.83 -43.67
CA LYS A 52 13.95 8.81 -42.92
C LYS A 52 13.05 9.78 -42.14
N GLU A 53 11.95 10.23 -42.74
CA GLU A 53 11.01 11.12 -42.08
C GLU A 53 10.19 10.41 -41.00
N PHE A 54 9.74 9.18 -41.27
CA PHE A 54 9.02 8.37 -40.30
C PHE A 54 9.92 8.05 -39.10
N LEU A 55 11.16 7.62 -39.35
CA LEU A 55 12.14 7.34 -38.31
C LEU A 55 12.41 8.59 -37.46
N ARG A 56 12.60 9.76 -38.08
CA ARG A 56 12.79 11.02 -37.35
C ARG A 56 11.62 11.33 -36.42
N ILE A 57 10.38 11.19 -36.89
CA ILE A 57 9.18 11.42 -36.07
C ILE A 57 9.11 10.42 -34.91
N VAL A 58 9.44 9.15 -35.14
CA VAL A 58 9.44 8.13 -34.08
C VAL A 58 10.53 8.39 -33.04
N ARG A 59 11.73 8.84 -33.46
CA ARG A 59 12.85 9.12 -32.55
C ARG A 59 12.67 10.41 -31.76
N ASP A 60 12.33 11.49 -32.44
CA ASP A 60 12.25 12.82 -31.86
C ASP A 60 10.88 13.06 -31.19
N GLY A 61 9.87 12.27 -31.56
CA GLY A 61 8.48 12.55 -31.23
C GLY A 61 7.91 13.69 -32.08
N LYS A 62 6.61 13.90 -31.99
CA LYS A 62 5.93 15.05 -32.62
C LYS A 62 4.66 15.41 -31.87
N GLY A 63 4.56 16.65 -31.40
CA GLY A 63 3.43 17.09 -30.58
C GLY A 63 3.39 16.33 -29.25
N ILE A 64 2.29 15.63 -28.99
CA ILE A 64 2.12 14.79 -27.78
C ILE A 64 2.70 13.38 -27.93
N MET A 65 3.11 12.96 -29.13
CA MET A 65 3.73 11.65 -29.36
C MET A 65 5.15 11.66 -28.79
N PRO A 66 5.46 10.85 -27.75
CA PRO A 66 6.79 10.82 -27.16
C PRO A 66 7.80 10.21 -28.13
N GLY A 67 9.06 10.67 -28.05
CA GLY A 67 10.18 10.05 -28.75
C GLY A 67 10.44 8.63 -28.24
N THR A 68 10.70 7.70 -29.16
CA THR A 68 10.97 6.29 -28.88
C THR A 68 12.45 6.01 -29.12
N SER A 69 13.19 5.56 -28.11
CA SER A 69 14.62 5.33 -28.22
C SER A 69 14.96 4.12 -29.10
N SER A 70 16.14 4.12 -29.71
CA SER A 70 16.65 2.98 -30.49
C SER A 70 16.86 1.72 -29.64
N SER A 71 16.91 1.86 -28.31
CA SER A 71 17.02 0.75 -27.36
C SER A 71 15.70 0.04 -27.09
N SER A 72 14.55 0.70 -27.28
CA SER A 72 13.22 0.08 -27.11
C SER A 72 12.67 -0.47 -28.42
N LEU A 73 12.99 0.19 -29.54
CA LEU A 73 12.59 -0.24 -30.88
C LEU A 73 13.72 0.13 -31.83
N SER A 74 14.35 -0.84 -32.50
CA SER A 74 15.48 -0.61 -33.40
C SER A 74 15.06 0.09 -34.70
N ASP A 75 16.00 0.71 -35.42
CA ASP A 75 15.69 1.41 -36.68
C ASP A 75 15.12 0.46 -37.74
N ALA A 76 15.59 -0.79 -37.75
CA ALA A 76 15.07 -1.84 -38.65
C ALA A 76 13.61 -2.22 -38.31
N GLU A 77 13.25 -2.29 -37.02
CA GLU A 77 11.87 -2.57 -36.60
C GLU A 77 10.93 -1.41 -36.94
N VAL A 78 11.40 -0.16 -36.77
CA VAL A 78 10.65 1.04 -37.19
C VAL A 78 10.38 1.01 -38.70
N GLU A 79 11.36 0.59 -39.50
CA GLU A 79 11.20 0.46 -40.94
C GLU A 79 10.15 -0.59 -41.34
N VAL A 80 10.17 -1.75 -40.66
CA VAL A 80 9.16 -2.82 -40.85
C VAL A 80 7.75 -2.31 -40.50
N ILE A 81 7.62 -1.57 -39.39
CA ILE A 81 6.34 -0.98 -38.98
C ILE A 81 5.83 0.02 -40.02
N ARG A 82 6.70 0.91 -40.53
CA ARG A 82 6.33 1.86 -41.58
C ARG A 82 5.88 1.15 -42.85
N ASN A 83 6.63 0.14 -43.31
CA ASN A 83 6.25 -0.65 -44.49
C ASN A 83 4.87 -1.25 -44.33
N LYS A 84 4.60 -1.81 -43.16
CA LYS A 84 3.30 -2.40 -42.89
C LYS A 84 2.18 -1.36 -42.91
N LEU A 85 2.41 -0.18 -42.32
CA LEU A 85 1.45 0.93 -42.32
C LEU A 85 1.19 1.49 -43.72
N ALA A 86 2.21 1.56 -44.57
CA ALA A 86 2.08 2.01 -45.96
C ALA A 86 1.20 1.07 -46.80
N GLU A 87 1.16 -0.23 -46.45
CA GLU A 87 0.30 -1.22 -47.09
C GLU A 87 -1.12 -1.32 -46.50
N MET A 88 -1.37 -0.65 -45.36
CA MET A 88 -2.71 -0.70 -44.75
C MET A 88 -3.69 0.15 -45.57
N PRO A 89 -4.89 -0.37 -45.90
CA PRO A 89 -5.90 0.41 -46.58
C PRO A 89 -6.30 1.61 -45.72
N ASP A 90 -6.38 2.78 -46.35
CA ASP A 90 -6.84 4.02 -45.73
C ASP A 90 -8.28 3.82 -45.24
N PRO A 91 -8.53 3.79 -43.91
CA PRO A 91 -9.89 3.78 -43.42
C PRO A 91 -10.46 5.17 -43.73
N ALA A 92 -11.29 5.26 -44.76
CA ALA A 92 -11.89 6.50 -45.25
C ALA A 92 -12.45 7.39 -44.12
N LEU A 93 -11.58 8.24 -43.57
CA LEU A 93 -11.89 9.31 -42.64
C LEU A 93 -11.21 10.53 -43.25
N LYS A 94 -12.06 11.35 -43.87
CA LYS A 94 -11.70 12.66 -44.41
C LYS A 94 -10.83 13.39 -43.38
N PRO A 95 -9.70 14.00 -43.79
CA PRO A 95 -8.96 14.87 -42.90
C PRO A 95 -9.90 15.96 -42.38
N LEU A 96 -10.00 16.08 -41.05
CA LEU A 96 -10.74 17.18 -40.44
C LEU A 96 -10.05 18.49 -40.83
N PRO A 97 -10.76 19.44 -41.47
CA PRO A 97 -10.27 20.80 -41.58
C PRO A 97 -10.22 21.39 -40.19
N VAL A 98 -9.03 21.82 -39.77
CA VAL A 98 -8.88 22.77 -38.67
C VAL A 98 -9.45 24.08 -39.17
N ASN A 99 -10.74 24.31 -38.97
CA ASN A 99 -11.36 25.63 -38.96
C ASN A 99 -12.73 25.52 -38.28
N GLY A 100 -12.92 26.32 -37.22
CA GLY A 100 -14.16 26.40 -36.47
C GLY A 100 -15.30 26.93 -37.33
N SER A 101 -16.09 26.02 -37.89
CA SER A 101 -17.35 26.35 -38.56
C SER A 101 -18.51 25.68 -37.85
N ASP A 102 -19.50 26.50 -37.52
CA ASP A 102 -20.81 26.21 -36.94
C ASP A 102 -21.62 25.20 -37.77
N VAL A 103 -21.28 23.92 -37.69
CA VAL A 103 -22.13 22.84 -38.24
C VAL A 103 -22.73 22.07 -37.06
N PRO A 104 -24.06 22.02 -36.91
CA PRO A 104 -24.70 21.19 -35.90
C PRO A 104 -24.32 19.72 -36.12
N HIS A 105 -23.55 19.15 -35.19
CA HIS A 105 -23.28 17.72 -35.18
C HIS A 105 -24.58 16.99 -34.80
N PRO A 106 -24.99 15.93 -35.54
CA PRO A 106 -26.17 15.16 -35.19
C PRO A 106 -26.04 14.59 -33.77
N ALA A 107 -27.15 14.59 -33.03
CA ALA A 107 -27.23 14.04 -31.68
C ALA A 107 -26.87 12.55 -31.70
N GLY A 108 -25.66 12.21 -31.23
CA GLY A 108 -25.19 10.82 -31.14
C GLY A 108 -23.72 10.57 -31.47
N GLU A 109 -22.95 11.57 -31.90
CA GLU A 109 -21.52 11.40 -32.24
C GLU A 109 -20.59 12.42 -31.58
N VAL A 110 -21.06 13.15 -30.56
CA VAL A 110 -20.24 14.20 -29.92
C VAL A 110 -19.12 13.57 -29.10
N PHE A 111 -19.41 12.48 -28.38
CA PHE A 111 -18.36 11.78 -27.64
C PHE A 111 -17.38 11.08 -28.58
N SER A 112 -17.87 10.28 -29.53
CA SER A 112 -17.04 9.43 -30.40
C SER A 112 -16.07 10.20 -31.30
N THR A 113 -16.39 11.45 -31.63
CA THR A 113 -15.55 12.35 -32.44
C THR A 113 -14.68 13.29 -31.61
N SER A 114 -14.82 13.27 -30.28
CA SER A 114 -14.03 14.10 -29.38
C SER A 114 -12.66 13.50 -29.06
N THR A 115 -11.72 14.33 -28.61
CA THR A 115 -10.42 13.87 -28.10
C THR A 115 -10.54 13.04 -26.80
N CYS A 116 -11.70 13.07 -26.14
CA CYS A 116 -11.97 12.32 -24.92
C CYS A 116 -11.90 10.79 -25.14
N VAL A 117 -12.22 10.31 -26.35
CA VAL A 117 -12.15 8.87 -26.69
C VAL A 117 -10.74 8.31 -26.55
N GLY A 118 -9.71 9.15 -26.73
CA GLY A 118 -8.31 8.72 -26.63
C GLY A 118 -7.94 8.22 -25.24
N CYS A 119 -8.60 8.72 -24.20
CA CYS A 119 -8.39 8.28 -22.82
C CYS A 119 -9.54 7.41 -22.29
N HIS A 120 -10.77 7.73 -22.66
CA HIS A 120 -11.98 7.07 -22.14
C HIS A 120 -12.49 5.91 -23.00
N GLY A 121 -11.82 5.62 -24.12
CA GLY A 121 -12.19 4.58 -25.07
C GLY A 121 -13.37 4.99 -25.95
N MET A 122 -13.50 4.39 -27.14
CA MET A 122 -14.54 4.76 -28.12
C MET A 122 -15.98 4.59 -27.61
N LYS A 123 -16.20 3.65 -26.70
CA LYS A 123 -17.51 3.41 -26.08
C LYS A 123 -17.64 4.01 -24.67
N ALA A 124 -16.75 4.92 -24.30
CA ALA A 124 -16.69 5.50 -22.95
C ALA A 124 -16.51 4.47 -21.81
N MET A 125 -16.05 3.25 -22.14
CA MET A 125 -15.84 2.13 -21.21
C MET A 125 -14.53 2.24 -20.41
N GLY A 126 -13.78 3.31 -20.61
CA GLY A 126 -12.49 3.57 -20.00
C GLY A 126 -11.31 3.12 -20.86
N GLY A 127 -10.10 3.30 -20.35
CA GLY A 127 -8.86 2.92 -21.04
C GLY A 127 -7.62 3.40 -20.31
N LEU A 128 -7.27 4.68 -20.48
CA LEU A 128 -6.31 5.38 -19.61
C LEU A 128 -7.06 6.21 -18.56
N GLY A 129 -8.22 6.75 -18.94
CA GLY A 129 -9.20 7.40 -18.08
C GLY A 129 -10.30 6.43 -17.62
N PRO A 130 -11.06 6.77 -16.57
CA PRO A 130 -12.13 5.93 -16.05
C PRO A 130 -13.30 5.75 -17.04
N PRO A 131 -14.11 4.69 -16.91
CA PRO A 131 -15.37 4.59 -17.64
C PRO A 131 -16.28 5.77 -17.29
N ILE A 132 -16.83 6.42 -18.31
CA ILE A 132 -17.77 7.55 -18.20
C ILE A 132 -19.12 7.26 -18.87
N VAL A 133 -19.29 6.06 -19.43
CA VAL A 133 -20.59 5.53 -19.86
C VAL A 133 -21.58 5.52 -18.68
N LYS A 134 -22.84 5.85 -18.95
CA LYS A 134 -23.91 6.02 -17.95
C LYS A 134 -23.51 6.97 -16.81
N THR A 135 -22.83 8.07 -17.14
CA THR A 135 -22.42 9.06 -16.15
C THR A 135 -23.61 9.54 -15.30
N LYS A 136 -23.46 9.48 -13.98
CA LYS A 136 -24.46 9.93 -13.00
C LYS A 136 -24.22 11.37 -12.53
N MET A 137 -23.21 12.03 -13.10
CA MET A 137 -22.85 13.40 -12.76
C MET A 137 -23.96 14.35 -13.19
N THR A 138 -24.16 15.41 -12.41
CA THR A 138 -25.03 16.52 -12.84
C THR A 138 -24.36 17.28 -13.99
N GLU A 139 -25.13 18.08 -14.72
CA GLU A 139 -24.62 18.95 -15.79
C GLU A 139 -23.47 19.83 -15.31
N ASP A 140 -23.68 20.57 -14.21
CA ASP A 140 -22.65 21.44 -13.61
C ASP A 140 -21.39 20.68 -13.18
N GLU A 141 -21.54 19.46 -12.64
CA GLU A 141 -20.40 18.63 -12.22
C GLU A 141 -19.61 18.16 -13.44
N PHE A 142 -20.29 17.67 -14.47
CA PHE A 142 -19.67 17.18 -15.69
C PHE A 142 -18.97 18.30 -16.45
N LEU A 143 -19.65 19.44 -16.65
CA LEU A 143 -19.08 20.63 -17.28
C LEU A 143 -17.88 21.16 -16.47
N GLY A 144 -18.00 21.23 -15.15
CA GLY A 144 -16.93 21.66 -14.27
C GLY A 144 -15.66 20.80 -14.40
N ILE A 145 -15.82 19.47 -14.49
CA ILE A 145 -14.70 18.53 -14.71
C ILE A 145 -14.09 18.71 -16.10
N VAL A 146 -14.90 18.81 -17.15
CA VAL A 146 -14.40 19.01 -18.52
C VAL A 146 -13.60 20.30 -18.63
N ARG A 147 -14.07 21.40 -18.01
CA ARG A 147 -13.41 22.72 -18.10
C ARG A 147 -12.13 22.81 -17.27
N LYS A 148 -12.15 22.29 -16.04
CA LYS A 148 -11.02 22.41 -15.10
C LYS A 148 -10.05 21.23 -15.17
N GLY A 149 -10.45 20.13 -15.79
CA GLY A 149 -9.73 18.86 -15.72
C GLY A 149 -9.86 18.21 -14.34
N ARG A 150 -9.37 16.97 -14.23
CA ARG A 150 -9.32 16.23 -12.95
C ARG A 150 -8.17 15.22 -12.96
N GLY A 151 -7.21 15.42 -12.06
CA GLY A 151 -6.02 14.57 -11.99
C GLY A 151 -5.19 14.67 -13.28
N MET A 152 -5.01 13.55 -13.97
CA MET A 152 -4.30 13.49 -15.27
C MET A 152 -5.17 13.92 -16.46
N MET A 153 -6.50 14.09 -16.28
CA MET A 153 -7.39 14.59 -17.33
C MET A 153 -7.20 16.11 -17.48
N PRO A 154 -6.70 16.62 -18.63
CA PRO A 154 -6.54 18.04 -18.86
C PRO A 154 -7.90 18.75 -18.97
N GLY A 155 -7.93 20.05 -18.64
CA GLY A 155 -9.12 20.88 -18.86
C GLY A 155 -9.25 21.28 -20.33
N THR A 156 -10.48 21.20 -20.86
CA THR A 156 -10.83 21.58 -22.23
C THR A 156 -11.53 22.94 -22.20
N PRO A 157 -10.97 24.00 -22.80
CA PRO A 157 -11.58 25.33 -22.81
C PRO A 157 -12.85 25.36 -23.68
N ALA A 158 -13.77 26.27 -23.37
CA ALA A 158 -15.02 26.45 -24.13
C ALA A 158 -14.79 26.81 -25.60
N THR A 159 -13.62 27.38 -25.94
CA THR A 159 -13.22 27.67 -27.32
C THR A 159 -12.91 26.41 -28.14
N ALA A 160 -12.52 25.31 -27.48
CA ALA A 160 -12.18 24.05 -28.15
C ALA A 160 -13.38 23.09 -28.20
N LEU A 161 -14.22 23.11 -27.18
CA LEU A 161 -15.45 22.34 -27.11
C LEU A 161 -16.50 23.22 -26.42
N PRO A 162 -17.50 23.77 -27.12
CA PRO A 162 -18.48 24.68 -26.53
C PRO A 162 -19.39 23.99 -25.49
N ASP A 163 -20.01 24.76 -24.58
CA ASP A 163 -20.76 24.21 -23.43
C ASP A 163 -21.98 23.37 -23.85
N ASP A 164 -22.67 23.75 -24.92
CA ASP A 164 -23.79 23.00 -25.49
C ASP A 164 -23.39 21.62 -26.02
N GLN A 165 -22.19 21.49 -26.61
CA GLN A 165 -21.63 20.21 -27.01
C GLN A 165 -21.22 19.35 -25.82
N VAL A 166 -20.72 19.95 -24.73
CA VAL A 166 -20.43 19.20 -23.49
C VAL A 166 -21.71 18.64 -22.89
N GLU A 167 -22.79 19.41 -22.90
CA GLU A 167 -24.10 18.95 -22.43
C GLU A 167 -24.68 17.84 -23.33
N ALA A 168 -24.63 18.01 -24.66
CA ALA A 168 -25.02 16.97 -25.60
C ALA A 168 -24.21 15.67 -25.40
N MET A 169 -22.91 15.78 -25.16
CA MET A 169 -22.03 14.65 -24.85
C MET A 169 -22.44 13.95 -23.55
N ARG A 170 -22.82 14.70 -22.50
CA ARG A 170 -23.30 14.13 -21.23
C ARG A 170 -24.57 13.30 -21.44
N VAL A 171 -25.53 13.84 -22.20
CA VAL A 171 -26.79 13.14 -22.53
C VAL A 171 -26.51 11.88 -23.35
N GLU A 172 -25.63 11.96 -24.34
CA GLU A 172 -25.19 10.82 -25.14
C GLU A 172 -24.59 9.70 -24.25
N LEU A 173 -23.65 10.06 -23.38
CA LEU A 173 -23.01 9.14 -22.44
C LEU A 173 -24.01 8.48 -21.47
N GLN A 174 -25.06 9.19 -21.07
CA GLN A 174 -26.13 8.64 -20.23
C GLN A 174 -26.96 7.56 -20.95
N GLY A 175 -27.14 7.71 -22.26
CA GLY A 175 -27.88 6.77 -23.11
C GLY A 175 -27.09 5.53 -23.54
N MET A 176 -25.75 5.55 -23.45
CA MET A 176 -24.91 4.41 -23.86
C MET A 176 -25.12 3.16 -22.97
N GLU A 177 -25.08 1.97 -23.58
CA GLU A 177 -25.18 0.70 -22.86
C GLU A 177 -23.88 0.37 -22.11
N TRP A 178 -24.00 -0.20 -20.90
CA TRP A 178 -22.87 -0.60 -20.07
C TRP A 178 -22.47 -2.05 -20.40
N ASP A 179 -21.26 -2.25 -20.94
CA ASP A 179 -20.71 -3.56 -21.27
C ASP A 179 -19.50 -3.86 -20.37
N GLU A 180 -19.68 -4.73 -19.37
CA GLU A 180 -18.62 -5.09 -18.44
C GLU A 180 -17.43 -5.80 -19.09
N SER A 181 -17.60 -6.44 -20.24
CA SER A 181 -16.53 -7.17 -20.91
C SER A 181 -15.43 -6.26 -21.46
N GLN A 182 -15.76 -4.99 -21.72
CA GLN A 182 -14.86 -4.01 -22.34
C GLN A 182 -14.12 -3.13 -21.34
N ILE A 183 -14.42 -3.26 -20.04
CA ILE A 183 -13.77 -2.48 -18.98
C ILE A 183 -12.43 -3.15 -18.64
N PRO A 184 -11.29 -2.44 -18.74
CA PRO A 184 -10.00 -2.99 -18.36
C PRO A 184 -10.02 -3.48 -16.91
N ILE A 185 -9.40 -4.63 -16.65
CA ILE A 185 -9.33 -5.23 -15.30
C ILE A 185 -8.75 -4.23 -14.28
N ALA A 186 -7.80 -3.40 -14.72
CA ALA A 186 -7.23 -2.32 -13.91
C ALA A 186 -8.28 -1.35 -13.35
N PHE A 187 -9.35 -1.03 -14.10
CA PHE A 187 -10.44 -0.19 -13.60
C PHE A 187 -11.44 -0.95 -12.75
N LYS A 188 -11.72 -2.22 -13.05
CA LYS A 188 -12.56 -3.07 -12.18
C LYS A 188 -11.93 -3.21 -10.79
N VAL A 189 -10.62 -3.39 -10.73
CA VAL A 189 -9.88 -3.44 -9.48
C VAL A 189 -9.73 -2.04 -8.88
N GLY A 190 -9.44 -1.01 -9.69
CA GLY A 190 -9.33 0.38 -9.25
C GLY A 190 -10.60 0.96 -8.62
N SER A 191 -11.78 0.60 -9.14
CA SER A 191 -13.08 1.02 -8.57
C SER A 191 -13.36 0.37 -7.22
N LEU A 192 -12.83 -0.83 -6.96
CA LEU A 192 -12.84 -1.45 -5.64
C LEU A 192 -11.85 -0.77 -4.68
N LEU A 193 -10.78 -0.18 -5.20
CA LEU A 193 -9.71 0.48 -4.44
C LEU A 193 -9.92 1.98 -4.21
N THR A 194 -11.16 2.45 -4.32
CA THR A 194 -11.49 3.84 -3.96
C THR A 194 -11.08 4.13 -2.52
N THR A 195 -10.73 5.39 -2.23
CA THR A 195 -10.35 5.85 -0.89
C THR A 195 -11.39 5.47 0.16
N ARG A 196 -12.68 5.55 -0.19
CA ARG A 196 -13.80 5.12 0.65
C ARG A 196 -13.77 3.63 0.95
N ASN A 197 -13.64 2.78 -0.07
CA ASN A 197 -13.64 1.33 0.11
C ASN A 197 -12.40 0.86 0.88
N MET A 198 -11.24 1.48 0.62
CA MET A 198 -10.02 1.22 1.38
C MET A 198 -10.15 1.65 2.84
N ALA A 199 -10.74 2.81 3.11
CA ALA A 199 -11.03 3.24 4.48
C ALA A 199 -11.95 2.25 5.20
N ILE A 200 -13.00 1.74 4.54
CA ILE A 200 -13.90 0.72 5.11
C ILE A 200 -13.14 -0.58 5.40
N PHE A 201 -12.36 -1.07 4.44
CA PHE A 201 -11.55 -2.28 4.58
C PHE A 201 -10.59 -2.17 5.77
N PHE A 202 -9.77 -1.11 5.81
CA PHE A 202 -8.82 -0.91 6.90
C PHE A 202 -9.50 -0.64 8.25
N SER A 203 -10.69 -0.04 8.27
CA SER A 203 -11.49 0.10 9.49
C SER A 203 -11.91 -1.27 10.03
N PHE A 204 -12.38 -2.16 9.16
CA PHE A 204 -12.74 -3.53 9.55
C PHE A 204 -11.53 -4.32 10.05
N VAL A 205 -10.41 -4.27 9.32
CA VAL A 205 -9.16 -4.94 9.69
C VAL A 205 -8.62 -4.41 11.02
N THR A 206 -8.68 -3.10 11.24
CA THR A 206 -8.23 -2.47 12.49
C THR A 206 -9.15 -2.81 13.64
N LEU A 207 -10.47 -2.82 13.44
CA LEU A 207 -11.44 -3.24 14.45
C LEU A 207 -11.22 -4.70 14.84
N PHE A 208 -11.05 -5.58 13.86
CA PHE A 208 -10.69 -6.97 14.08
C PHE A 208 -9.41 -7.08 14.92
N ALA A 209 -8.34 -6.38 14.53
CA ALA A 209 -7.09 -6.39 15.27
C ALA A 209 -7.26 -5.85 16.70
N ALA A 210 -8.04 -4.79 16.89
CA ALA A 210 -8.31 -4.20 18.21
C ALA A 210 -9.07 -5.16 19.13
N VAL A 211 -10.12 -5.83 18.64
CA VAL A 211 -10.91 -6.80 19.43
C VAL A 211 -10.02 -7.93 19.94
N PHE A 212 -9.21 -8.53 19.05
CA PHE A 212 -8.31 -9.61 19.45
C PHE A 212 -7.16 -9.11 20.32
N GLY A 213 -6.60 -7.92 20.06
CA GLY A 213 -5.57 -7.31 20.89
C GLY A 213 -6.05 -7.03 22.31
N ILE A 214 -7.24 -6.44 22.46
CA ILE A 214 -7.89 -6.21 23.76
C ILE A 214 -8.16 -7.53 24.48
N ARG A 215 -8.61 -8.57 23.76
CA ARG A 215 -8.82 -9.89 24.36
C ARG A 215 -7.53 -10.47 24.92
N VAL A 216 -6.41 -10.35 24.20
CA VAL A 216 -5.11 -10.83 24.69
C VAL A 216 -4.64 -9.98 25.87
N LEU A 217 -4.80 -8.66 25.82
CA LEU A 217 -4.46 -7.78 26.95
C LEU A 217 -5.29 -8.10 28.19
N ALA A 218 -6.60 -8.31 28.04
CA ALA A 218 -7.50 -8.67 29.13
C ALA A 218 -7.12 -10.03 29.75
N TYR A 219 -6.69 -11.00 28.94
CA TYR A 219 -6.17 -12.29 29.42
C TYR A 219 -4.94 -12.08 30.32
N TRP A 220 -3.97 -11.27 29.89
CA TRP A 220 -2.76 -10.99 30.67
C TRP A 220 -3.05 -10.18 31.93
N LEU A 221 -3.90 -9.17 31.86
CA LEU A 221 -4.35 -8.40 33.02
C LEU A 221 -5.10 -9.27 34.04
N GLY A 222 -5.87 -10.25 33.55
CA GLY A 222 -6.52 -11.26 34.38
C GLY A 222 -5.51 -12.10 35.15
N ASN A 223 -4.49 -12.62 34.45
CA ASN A 223 -3.39 -13.38 35.06
C ASN A 223 -2.56 -12.53 36.02
N ALA A 224 -2.41 -11.23 35.76
CA ALA A 224 -1.70 -10.29 36.62
C ALA A 224 -2.44 -9.95 37.93
N GLY A 225 -3.60 -10.56 38.19
CA GLY A 225 -4.34 -10.36 39.44
C GLY A 225 -4.99 -8.97 39.57
N PHE A 226 -5.25 -8.28 38.45
CA PHE A 226 -5.76 -6.90 38.46
C PHE A 226 -7.07 -6.73 39.26
N LYS A 227 -7.93 -7.77 39.30
CA LYS A 227 -9.14 -7.77 40.13
C LYS A 227 -8.83 -7.62 41.64
N GLY A 228 -7.76 -8.26 42.13
CA GLY A 228 -7.31 -8.14 43.51
C GLY A 228 -6.62 -6.80 43.82
N LEU A 229 -6.19 -6.07 42.79
CA LEU A 229 -5.53 -4.77 42.94
C LEU A 229 -6.54 -3.62 43.15
N ARG A 230 -7.74 -3.72 42.58
CA ARG A 230 -8.81 -2.70 42.70
C ARG A 230 -9.08 -2.19 44.13
N PRO A 231 -9.33 -3.04 45.15
CA PRO A 231 -9.58 -2.55 46.50
C PRO A 231 -8.36 -1.86 47.12
N LYS A 232 -7.15 -2.29 46.75
CA LYS A 232 -5.89 -1.69 47.21
C LYS A 232 -5.66 -0.31 46.59
N ILE A 233 -6.03 -0.13 45.31
CA ILE A 233 -6.01 1.17 44.63
C ILE A 233 -6.91 2.18 45.33
N ALA A 234 -8.09 1.76 45.79
CA ALA A 234 -9.01 2.65 46.52
C ALA A 234 -8.38 3.18 47.82
N ARG A 235 -7.64 2.34 48.56
CA ARG A 235 -6.92 2.71 49.79
C ARG A 235 -5.71 3.60 49.54
N PHE A 236 -4.97 3.35 48.46
CA PHE A 236 -3.82 4.15 48.03
C PHE A 236 -4.23 5.52 47.46
N GLY A 237 -5.42 5.58 46.86
CA GLY A 237 -6.02 6.75 46.22
C GLY A 237 -5.95 6.68 44.70
N TRP A 238 -7.11 6.78 44.04
CA TRP A 238 -7.24 6.66 42.57
C TRP A 238 -6.38 7.66 41.79
N GLY A 239 -6.30 8.92 42.23
CA GLY A 239 -5.47 9.93 41.55
C GLY A 239 -3.99 9.59 41.58
N LYS A 240 -3.46 9.15 42.73
CA LYS A 240 -2.06 8.72 42.87
C LYS A 240 -1.78 7.46 42.06
N ALA A 241 -2.70 6.49 42.09
CA ALA A 241 -2.59 5.25 41.32
C ALA A 241 -2.53 5.53 39.81
N THR A 242 -3.45 6.36 39.29
CA THR A 242 -3.48 6.75 37.88
C THR A 242 -2.21 7.47 37.47
N TRP A 243 -1.70 8.38 38.32
CA TRP A 243 -0.44 9.07 38.05
C TRP A 243 0.75 8.11 37.95
N VAL A 244 0.92 7.19 38.91
CA VAL A 244 2.00 6.19 38.89
C VAL A 244 1.91 5.31 37.64
N PHE A 245 0.70 4.85 37.32
CA PHE A 245 0.44 4.01 36.16
C PHE A 245 0.77 4.72 34.84
N LEU A 246 0.23 5.93 34.62
CA LEU A 246 0.49 6.73 33.42
C LEU A 246 1.98 7.10 33.29
N ARG A 247 2.62 7.48 34.40
CA ARG A 247 4.06 7.76 34.41
C ARG A 247 4.86 6.55 33.99
N SER A 248 4.54 5.35 34.47
CA SER A 248 5.25 4.13 34.08
C SER A 248 4.98 3.74 32.62
N LEU A 249 3.77 3.93 32.10
CA LEU A 249 3.49 3.75 30.67
C LEU A 249 4.38 4.64 29.79
N ILE A 250 4.65 5.88 30.20
CA ILE A 250 5.54 6.77 29.48
C ILE A 250 7.01 6.36 29.68
N VAL A 251 7.46 6.18 30.92
CA VAL A 251 8.87 5.96 31.25
C VAL A 251 9.34 4.55 30.89
N ASP A 252 8.62 3.53 31.33
CA ASP A 252 8.99 2.13 31.12
C ASP A 252 8.42 1.58 29.80
N GLY A 253 7.29 2.14 29.32
CA GLY A 253 6.71 1.80 28.03
C GLY A 253 7.32 2.59 26.87
N LEU A 254 6.96 3.87 26.72
CA LEU A 254 7.33 4.68 25.55
C LEU A 254 8.83 5.02 25.48
N LEU A 255 9.46 5.36 26.60
CA LEU A 255 10.89 5.65 26.68
C LEU A 255 11.74 4.38 26.85
N VAL A 256 11.11 3.25 27.15
CA VAL A 256 11.76 1.95 27.38
C VAL A 256 12.94 2.08 28.35
N ALA A 257 12.77 2.84 29.44
CA ALA A 257 13.85 3.24 30.34
C ALA A 257 14.56 2.05 31.00
N SER A 258 13.85 0.94 31.23
CA SER A 258 14.43 -0.30 31.75
C SER A 258 15.51 -0.87 30.81
N LEU A 259 15.27 -0.84 29.50
CA LEU A 259 16.22 -1.28 28.49
C LEU A 259 17.38 -0.29 28.36
N TYR A 260 17.12 1.01 28.45
CA TYR A 260 18.17 2.03 28.45
C TYR A 260 19.16 1.82 29.61
N ARG A 261 18.64 1.57 30.82
CA ARG A 261 19.45 1.30 32.02
C ARG A 261 20.27 0.02 31.90
N THR A 262 19.75 -1.00 31.20
CA THR A 262 20.39 -2.32 31.10
C THR A 262 21.38 -2.39 29.93
N ASN A 263 21.00 -1.91 28.75
CA ASN A 263 21.80 -1.98 27.54
C ASN A 263 21.41 -0.87 26.55
N LYS A 264 22.21 0.22 26.54
CA LYS A 264 22.00 1.39 25.68
C LYS A 264 22.03 1.04 24.18
N ALA A 265 22.90 0.12 23.77
CA ALA A 265 22.98 -0.28 22.36
C ALA A 265 21.73 -1.03 21.90
N ARG A 266 21.18 -1.91 22.75
CA ARG A 266 19.91 -2.61 22.47
C ARG A 266 18.73 -1.64 22.50
N TRP A 267 18.75 -0.68 23.43
CA TRP A 267 17.76 0.39 23.48
C TRP A 267 17.74 1.21 22.20
N PHE A 268 18.90 1.67 21.71
CA PHE A 268 18.99 2.47 20.49
C PHE A 268 18.42 1.73 19.28
N LYS A 269 18.81 0.46 19.10
CA LYS A 269 18.36 -0.36 17.96
C LYS A 269 16.86 -0.69 18.02
N HIS A 270 16.32 -0.90 19.22
CA HIS A 270 14.87 -1.02 19.42
C HIS A 270 14.16 0.32 19.18
N GLY A 271 14.76 1.42 19.64
CA GLY A 271 14.26 2.78 19.45
C GLY A 271 14.12 3.16 17.98
N LEU A 272 15.05 2.74 17.11
CA LEU A 272 14.92 2.91 15.66
C LEU A 272 13.63 2.31 15.11
N MET A 273 13.23 1.13 15.60
CA MET A 273 11.96 0.51 15.20
C MET A 273 10.76 1.22 15.82
N LEU A 274 10.77 1.42 17.15
CA LEU A 274 9.64 1.99 17.89
C LEU A 274 9.32 3.42 17.41
N TYR A 275 10.33 4.30 17.41
CA TYR A 275 10.14 5.69 17.03
C TYR A 275 10.04 5.88 15.52
N GLY A 276 10.66 5.00 14.71
CA GLY A 276 10.42 4.97 13.27
C GLY A 276 8.95 4.64 12.96
N PHE A 277 8.39 3.62 13.60
CA PHE A 277 6.98 3.24 13.44
C PHE A 277 6.01 4.32 13.94
N LEU A 278 6.20 4.83 15.16
CA LEU A 278 5.37 5.91 15.71
C LEU A 278 5.48 7.20 14.89
N GLY A 279 6.68 7.50 14.38
CA GLY A 279 6.91 8.64 13.50
C GLY A 279 6.18 8.50 12.17
N LEU A 280 6.16 7.30 11.56
CA LEU A 280 5.36 7.04 10.36
C LEU A 280 3.86 7.21 10.61
N MET A 281 3.34 6.70 11.73
CA MET A 281 1.94 6.91 12.10
C MET A 281 1.61 8.40 12.28
N LEU A 282 2.44 9.13 13.00
CA LEU A 282 2.28 10.58 13.19
C LEU A 282 2.36 11.31 11.84
N GLY A 283 3.31 10.95 11.00
CA GLY A 283 3.48 11.55 9.68
C GLY A 283 2.29 11.31 8.76
N ASP A 284 1.64 10.15 8.83
CA ASP A 284 0.42 9.89 8.05
C ASP A 284 -0.78 10.72 8.55
N VAL A 285 -0.94 10.85 9.87
CA VAL A 285 -1.95 11.76 10.47
C VAL A 285 -1.69 13.21 10.04
N LEU A 286 -0.43 13.66 10.11
CA LEU A 286 -0.04 15.00 9.68
C LEU A 286 -0.25 15.20 8.17
N MET A 287 -0.02 14.18 7.35
CA MET A 287 -0.31 14.23 5.92
C MET A 287 -1.79 14.45 5.65
N GLN A 288 -2.67 13.80 6.43
CA GLN A 288 -4.11 13.99 6.30
C GLN A 288 -4.56 15.42 6.67
N VAL A 289 -3.89 16.03 7.66
CA VAL A 289 -4.21 17.39 8.14
C VAL A 289 -3.63 18.47 7.22
N VAL A 290 -2.37 18.32 6.80
CA VAL A 290 -1.61 19.34 6.06
C VAL A 290 -1.80 19.21 4.54
N ASN A 291 -1.99 17.98 4.03
CA ASN A 291 -2.16 17.67 2.62
C ASN A 291 -3.35 16.73 2.40
N PRO A 292 -4.59 17.17 2.69
CA PRO A 292 -5.78 16.31 2.64
C PRO A 292 -6.09 15.79 1.23
N GLN A 293 -5.66 16.51 0.19
CA GLN A 293 -5.80 16.10 -1.21
C GLN A 293 -4.75 15.07 -1.65
N ARG A 294 -3.78 14.73 -0.77
CA ARG A 294 -2.67 13.81 -1.03
C ARG A 294 -1.92 14.15 -2.33
N GLY A 295 -1.72 15.45 -2.58
CA GLY A 295 -0.93 15.92 -3.72
C GLY A 295 0.54 15.50 -3.59
N ASP A 296 1.23 15.35 -4.73
CA ASP A 296 2.63 14.95 -4.74
C ASP A 296 3.52 16.04 -4.12
N LEU A 297 4.17 15.69 -3.01
CA LEU A 297 5.14 16.56 -2.33
C LEU A 297 6.56 16.21 -2.78
N ALA A 298 7.42 17.23 -2.91
CA ALA A 298 8.85 17.03 -3.13
C ALA A 298 9.50 16.31 -1.92
N PRO A 299 10.54 15.46 -2.13
CA PRO A 299 11.24 14.78 -1.03
C PRO A 299 11.84 15.71 0.02
N THR A 300 12.18 16.95 -0.37
CA THR A 300 12.73 17.99 0.50
C THR A 300 11.69 18.68 1.38
N HIS A 301 10.39 18.49 1.09
CA HIS A 301 9.32 19.04 1.92
C HIS A 301 9.42 18.46 3.34
N PRO A 302 9.33 19.27 4.42
CA PRO A 302 9.61 18.84 5.78
C PRO A 302 8.80 17.62 6.21
N LEU A 303 7.51 17.57 5.84
CA LEU A 303 6.65 16.44 6.15
C LEU A 303 7.05 15.14 5.43
N LYS A 304 7.48 15.23 4.16
CA LYS A 304 7.91 14.07 3.38
C LYS A 304 9.30 13.61 3.83
N ALA A 305 10.22 14.55 4.08
CA ALA A 305 11.52 14.26 4.66
C ALA A 305 11.39 13.57 6.03
N PHE A 306 10.49 14.04 6.89
CA PHE A 306 10.19 13.40 8.17
C PHE A 306 9.75 11.94 8.01
N LEU A 307 8.78 11.68 7.13
CA LEU A 307 8.33 10.32 6.81
C LEU A 307 9.46 9.43 6.28
N LEU A 308 10.32 9.98 5.41
CA LEU A 308 11.47 9.25 4.86
C LEU A 308 12.50 8.90 5.94
N LEU A 309 12.80 9.85 6.85
CA LEU A 309 13.69 9.61 7.98
C LEU A 309 13.13 8.56 8.93
N CYS A 310 11.84 8.63 9.27
CA CYS A 310 11.18 7.63 10.10
C CYS A 310 11.14 6.24 9.42
N GLY A 311 10.87 6.19 8.12
CA GLY A 311 10.93 4.97 7.32
C GLY A 311 12.33 4.36 7.28
N ALA A 312 13.36 5.18 7.11
CA ALA A 312 14.76 4.73 7.09
C ALA A 312 15.20 4.22 8.46
N ALA A 313 14.80 4.90 9.55
CA ALA A 313 15.03 4.45 10.92
C ALA A 313 14.37 3.08 11.17
N LEU A 314 13.09 2.93 10.80
CA LEU A 314 12.36 1.68 10.93
C LEU A 314 13.02 0.56 10.13
N LEU A 315 13.38 0.80 8.87
CA LEU A 315 14.06 -0.16 8.00
C LEU A 315 15.38 -0.62 8.62
N THR A 316 16.18 0.32 9.12
CA THR A 316 17.46 0.03 9.80
C THR A 316 17.24 -0.87 11.02
N GLY A 317 16.23 -0.57 11.83
CA GLY A 317 15.86 -1.38 12.98
C GLY A 317 15.43 -2.81 12.60
N VAL A 318 14.62 -2.95 11.55
CA VAL A 318 14.18 -4.25 11.01
C VAL A 318 15.36 -5.06 10.47
N VAL A 319 16.24 -4.46 9.68
CA VAL A 319 17.46 -5.10 9.17
C VAL A 319 18.34 -5.60 10.32
N TYR A 320 18.44 -4.83 11.40
CA TYR A 320 19.16 -5.28 12.59
C TYR A 320 18.52 -6.51 13.25
N VAL A 321 17.18 -6.60 13.29
CA VAL A 321 16.50 -7.82 13.79
C VAL A 321 16.84 -9.03 12.92
N PHE A 322 16.85 -8.89 11.60
CA PHE A 322 17.29 -9.96 10.69
C PHE A 322 18.76 -10.36 10.90
N TYR A 323 19.64 -9.38 11.08
CA TYR A 323 21.04 -9.66 11.45
C TYR A 323 21.12 -10.46 12.75
N ARG A 324 20.31 -10.09 13.75
CA ARG A 324 20.25 -10.79 15.03
C ARG A 324 19.70 -12.21 14.88
N TYR A 325 18.70 -12.44 14.02
CA TYR A 325 18.22 -13.80 13.74
C TYR A 325 19.31 -14.73 13.20
N LYS A 326 20.30 -14.19 12.47
CA LYS A 326 21.41 -14.98 11.94
C LYS A 326 22.55 -15.21 12.93
N THR A 327 22.71 -14.32 13.91
CA THR A 327 23.92 -14.27 14.76
C THR A 327 23.68 -14.69 16.21
N ASP A 328 22.46 -14.53 16.72
CA ASP A 328 22.10 -14.85 18.11
C ASP A 328 21.55 -16.28 18.20
N ARG A 329 22.36 -17.22 18.69
CA ARG A 329 22.03 -18.65 18.82
C ARG A 329 20.84 -18.91 19.78
N TYR A 330 20.49 -17.95 20.63
CA TYR A 330 19.41 -18.07 21.63
C TYR A 330 18.13 -17.32 21.25
N ILE A 331 18.05 -16.82 20.01
CA ILE A 331 16.87 -16.08 19.55
C ILE A 331 15.68 -17.01 19.26
N ASP A 332 15.97 -18.27 18.88
CA ASP A 332 14.97 -19.31 18.70
C ASP A 332 14.61 -19.92 20.05
N ASN A 333 13.37 -19.74 20.47
CA ASN A 333 12.82 -20.39 21.66
C ASN A 333 11.92 -21.59 21.32
N GLY A 334 11.92 -22.06 20.07
CA GLY A 334 11.19 -23.24 19.59
C GLY A 334 9.66 -23.10 19.53
N LEU A 335 9.08 -22.03 20.08
CA LEU A 335 7.63 -21.86 20.23
C LEU A 335 7.06 -20.67 19.46
N THR A 336 7.87 -19.64 19.21
CA THR A 336 7.34 -18.36 18.70
C THR A 336 8.14 -17.76 17.54
N MET A 337 9.20 -18.44 17.09
CA MET A 337 10.03 -17.97 15.98
C MET A 337 9.22 -17.77 14.69
N GLY A 338 8.33 -18.70 14.32
CA GLY A 338 7.52 -18.56 13.11
C GLY A 338 6.58 -17.34 13.13
N ARG A 339 5.98 -17.03 14.29
CA ARG A 339 5.08 -15.88 14.46
C ARG A 339 5.84 -14.55 14.47
N ASP A 340 7.04 -14.53 15.04
CA ASP A 340 7.93 -13.36 15.07
C ASP A 340 8.52 -13.10 13.69
N PHE A 341 8.94 -14.16 12.99
CA PHE A 341 9.43 -14.10 11.62
C PHE A 341 8.35 -13.57 10.67
N LEU A 342 7.11 -14.07 10.75
CA LEU A 342 6.01 -13.58 9.92
C LEU A 342 5.81 -12.07 10.10
N PHE A 343 5.73 -11.58 11.34
CA PHE A 343 5.50 -10.15 11.60
C PHE A 343 6.65 -9.28 11.11
N VAL A 344 7.90 -9.66 11.40
CA VAL A 344 9.07 -8.87 11.00
C VAL A 344 9.25 -8.86 9.48
N ASN A 345 8.92 -9.96 8.78
CA ASN A 345 8.92 -9.99 7.32
C ASN A 345 7.80 -9.13 6.73
N LEU A 346 6.57 -9.22 7.24
CA LEU A 346 5.48 -8.35 6.80
C LEU A 346 5.85 -6.87 7.00
N LEU A 347 6.47 -6.53 8.13
CA LEU A 347 6.95 -5.18 8.42
C LEU A 347 8.03 -4.74 7.42
N LEU A 348 8.99 -5.62 7.09
CA LEU A 348 9.99 -5.36 6.05
C LEU A 348 9.32 -5.08 4.70
N HIS A 349 8.40 -5.96 4.27
CA HIS A 349 7.71 -5.83 3.00
C HIS A 349 6.88 -4.55 2.95
N THR A 350 6.17 -4.17 4.00
CA THR A 350 5.46 -2.90 4.11
C THR A 350 6.38 -1.71 3.93
N VAL A 351 7.52 -1.68 4.62
CA VAL A 351 8.45 -0.53 4.54
C VAL A 351 9.13 -0.45 3.17
N VAL A 352 9.65 -1.58 2.67
CA VAL A 352 10.31 -1.64 1.35
C VAL A 352 9.34 -1.28 0.24
N SER A 353 8.14 -1.86 0.22
CA SER A 353 7.13 -1.52 -0.79
C SER A 353 6.70 -0.05 -0.72
N GLY A 354 6.65 0.56 0.47
CA GLY A 354 6.38 1.99 0.63
C GLY A 354 7.47 2.91 0.06
N PHE A 355 8.75 2.51 0.16
CA PHE A 355 9.83 3.22 -0.55
C PHE A 355 9.77 2.97 -2.06
N MET A 356 9.46 1.74 -2.48
CA MET A 356 9.36 1.40 -3.90
C MET A 356 8.22 2.16 -4.60
N THR A 357 7.05 2.33 -3.98
CA THR A 357 5.97 3.12 -4.59
C THR A 357 6.41 4.56 -4.87
N MET A 358 7.19 5.16 -3.96
CA MET A 358 7.74 6.51 -4.15
C MET A 358 8.77 6.55 -5.28
N GLU A 359 9.75 5.64 -5.28
CA GLU A 359 10.81 5.65 -6.29
C GLU A 359 10.26 5.33 -7.69
N LEU A 360 9.32 4.39 -7.80
CA LEU A 360 8.66 4.06 -9.08
C LEU A 360 7.87 5.21 -9.66
N ASN A 361 7.19 5.99 -8.80
CA ASN A 361 6.54 7.23 -9.21
C ASN A 361 7.58 8.25 -9.72
N ARG A 362 8.70 8.41 -9.01
CA ARG A 362 9.77 9.33 -9.38
C ARG A 362 10.42 9.00 -10.73
N VAL A 363 10.68 7.73 -11.01
CA VAL A 363 11.31 7.30 -12.29
C VAL A 363 10.30 7.15 -13.43
N GLY A 364 9.02 7.46 -13.20
CA GLY A 364 7.98 7.39 -14.23
C GLY A 364 7.62 5.96 -14.67
N ALA A 365 7.88 4.95 -13.84
CA ALA A 365 7.62 3.54 -14.16
C ALA A 365 6.14 3.17 -13.97
N ALA A 366 5.25 3.82 -14.73
CA ALA A 366 3.80 3.76 -14.56
C ALA A 366 3.21 2.33 -14.49
N GLY A 367 3.77 1.39 -15.26
CA GLY A 367 3.33 -0.01 -15.27
C GLY A 367 3.52 -0.76 -13.94
N TRP A 368 4.45 -0.32 -13.08
CA TRP A 368 4.79 -0.97 -11.81
C TRP A 368 4.23 -0.26 -10.58
N ILE A 369 3.79 0.99 -10.71
CA ILE A 369 3.26 1.78 -9.58
C ILE A 369 2.05 1.07 -8.97
N MET A 370 1.06 0.69 -9.79
CA MET A 370 -0.17 0.10 -9.29
C MET A 370 0.02 -1.31 -8.68
N PRO A 371 0.77 -2.24 -9.31
CA PRO A 371 1.10 -3.53 -8.69
C PRO A 371 1.81 -3.40 -7.34
N ILE A 372 2.81 -2.51 -7.23
CA ILE A 372 3.56 -2.34 -5.98
C ILE A 372 2.73 -1.64 -4.91
N TYR A 373 1.87 -0.68 -5.30
CA TYR A 373 0.91 -0.06 -4.39
C TYR A 373 -0.08 -1.09 -3.82
N LEU A 374 -0.62 -1.98 -4.66
CA LEU A 374 -1.48 -3.07 -4.23
C LEU A 374 -0.77 -4.02 -3.25
N TYR A 375 0.46 -4.39 -3.59
CA TYR A 375 1.30 -5.21 -2.73
C TYR A 375 1.56 -4.53 -1.37
N HIS A 376 1.82 -3.23 -1.37
CA HIS A 376 1.98 -2.42 -0.16
C HIS A 376 0.72 -2.47 0.71
N LEU A 377 -0.45 -2.17 0.14
CA LEU A 377 -1.72 -2.20 0.87
C LEU A 377 -2.03 -3.59 1.42
N ALA A 378 -1.81 -4.65 0.65
CA ALA A 378 -1.99 -6.02 1.10
C ALA A 378 -1.05 -6.37 2.26
N SER A 379 0.22 -5.95 2.18
CA SER A 379 1.22 -6.16 3.24
C SER A 379 0.82 -5.42 4.52
N VAL A 380 0.39 -4.16 4.44
CA VAL A 380 -0.12 -3.38 5.58
C VAL A 380 -1.36 -4.04 6.19
N GLY A 381 -2.32 -4.46 5.36
CA GLY A 381 -3.53 -5.14 5.82
C GLY A 381 -3.21 -6.43 6.58
N LEU A 382 -2.34 -7.28 6.04
CA LEU A 382 -1.88 -8.49 6.71
C LEU A 382 -1.11 -8.19 8.01
N LEU A 383 -0.25 -7.16 8.00
CA LEU A 383 0.51 -6.74 9.17
C LEU A 383 -0.43 -6.38 10.33
N ILE A 384 -1.47 -5.57 10.06
CA ILE A 384 -2.46 -5.16 11.07
C ILE A 384 -3.31 -6.37 11.51
N ALA A 385 -3.83 -7.16 10.58
CA ALA A 385 -4.69 -8.31 10.88
C ALA A 385 -3.97 -9.36 11.76
N THR A 386 -2.68 -9.57 11.52
CA THR A 386 -1.87 -10.56 12.25
C THR A 386 -1.22 -10.00 13.52
N ALA A 387 -1.15 -8.67 13.69
CA ALA A 387 -0.51 -8.02 14.82
C ALA A 387 -0.89 -8.60 16.21
N PRO A 388 -2.18 -8.83 16.55
CA PRO A 388 -2.56 -9.39 17.86
C PRO A 388 -2.08 -10.82 18.09
N PHE A 389 -1.88 -11.57 17.01
CA PHE A 389 -1.45 -12.96 17.02
C PHE A 389 0.05 -13.11 16.81
N THR A 390 0.83 -12.04 16.85
CA THR A 390 2.28 -12.10 16.72
C THR A 390 2.94 -11.62 18.01
N ARG A 391 4.28 -11.63 18.05
CA ARG A 391 4.99 -10.99 19.16
C ARG A 391 4.77 -9.49 19.21
N PHE A 392 4.26 -8.83 18.15
CA PHE A 392 3.95 -7.40 18.19
C PHE A 392 3.03 -7.02 19.35
N ASN A 393 2.14 -7.90 19.78
CA ASN A 393 1.28 -7.67 20.94
C ASN A 393 2.06 -7.32 22.24
N HIS A 394 3.37 -7.60 22.30
CA HIS A 394 4.25 -7.11 23.37
C HIS A 394 4.19 -5.58 23.54
N VAL A 395 3.93 -4.83 22.46
CA VAL A 395 3.86 -3.36 22.48
C VAL A 395 2.76 -2.84 23.40
N PHE A 396 1.70 -3.63 23.61
CA PHE A 396 0.59 -3.29 24.50
C PHE A 396 0.71 -4.00 25.85
N VAL A 397 1.06 -5.28 25.84
CA VAL A 397 1.07 -6.10 27.06
C VAL A 397 2.21 -5.71 27.99
N VAL A 398 3.44 -5.56 27.47
CA VAL A 398 4.62 -5.34 28.33
C VAL A 398 4.55 -4.00 29.06
N PRO A 399 4.23 -2.86 28.39
CA PRO A 399 4.09 -1.59 29.10
C PRO A 399 3.00 -1.62 30.18
N VAL A 400 1.86 -2.27 29.91
CA VAL A 400 0.74 -2.35 30.86
C VAL A 400 1.09 -3.20 32.07
N LEU A 401 1.80 -4.32 31.89
CA LEU A 401 2.29 -5.14 33.00
C LEU A 401 3.38 -4.41 33.80
N ALA A 402 4.29 -3.69 33.13
CA ALA A 402 5.29 -2.85 33.80
C ALA A 402 4.63 -1.76 34.65
N ALA A 403 3.61 -1.08 34.10
CA ALA A 403 2.85 -0.06 34.82
C ALA A 403 2.04 -0.64 36.00
N SER A 404 1.49 -1.84 35.84
CA SER A 404 0.85 -2.58 36.93
C SER A 404 1.87 -2.91 38.03
N THR A 405 3.10 -3.24 37.65
CA THR A 405 4.21 -3.49 38.59
C THR A 405 4.62 -2.26 39.37
N ALA A 406 4.83 -1.15 38.68
CA ALA A 406 5.15 0.12 39.32
C ALA A 406 4.03 0.55 40.30
N LEU A 407 2.76 0.31 39.95
CA LEU A 407 1.63 0.59 40.81
C LEU A 407 1.63 -0.28 42.08
N VAL A 408 1.87 -1.59 41.94
CA VAL A 408 2.00 -2.49 43.10
C VAL A 408 3.14 -2.04 44.00
N GLU A 409 4.32 -1.76 43.44
CA GLU A 409 5.49 -1.29 44.20
C GLU A 409 5.20 0.02 44.97
N ALA A 410 4.48 0.96 44.35
CA ALA A 410 4.09 2.20 45.00
C ALA A 410 3.07 1.99 46.14
N ILE A 411 2.12 1.06 45.97
CA ILE A 411 1.18 0.68 47.03
C ILE A 411 1.94 0.06 48.21
N VAL A 412 2.87 -0.86 47.94
CA VAL A 412 3.71 -1.48 48.99
C VAL A 412 4.51 -0.46 49.76
N ALA A 413 5.17 0.46 49.05
CA ALA A 413 5.98 1.51 49.66
C ALA A 413 5.16 2.51 50.48
N SER A 414 3.84 2.58 50.27
CA SER A 414 2.97 3.47 51.03
C SER A 414 2.58 2.95 52.41
N GLU A 415 2.91 1.69 52.72
CA GLU A 415 2.58 0.99 53.99
C GLU A 415 1.07 0.92 54.33
N LYS A 416 0.20 1.50 53.50
CA LYS A 416 -1.26 1.52 53.67
C LYS A 416 -1.94 0.18 53.40
N ASP A 417 -1.18 -0.76 52.86
CA ASP A 417 -1.50 -2.18 52.84
C ASP A 417 -0.20 -2.91 52.52
N LEU A 418 0.13 -3.93 53.30
CA LEU A 418 0.58 -5.25 52.86
C LEU A 418 1.17 -6.02 54.05
N GLY A 419 0.42 -7.02 54.52
CA GLY A 419 0.99 -8.16 55.24
C GLY A 419 1.92 -9.03 54.39
N PHE A 420 2.43 -8.51 53.26
CA PHE A 420 3.35 -9.19 52.36
C PHE A 420 4.59 -8.32 52.14
N ARG A 421 5.73 -8.81 52.62
CA ARG A 421 7.04 -8.26 52.29
C ARG A 421 7.32 -8.52 50.81
N ARG A 422 7.23 -7.45 50.00
CA ARG A 422 7.91 -7.31 48.70
C ARG A 422 7.78 -8.50 47.73
N GLU A 423 6.56 -8.76 47.25
CA GLU A 423 6.39 -9.50 45.99
C GLU A 423 6.22 -8.51 44.83
N PRO A 424 7.14 -8.47 43.85
CA PRO A 424 6.94 -7.69 42.64
C PRO A 424 5.75 -8.27 41.84
N SER A 425 4.95 -7.40 41.23
CA SER A 425 3.79 -7.73 40.39
C SER A 425 4.08 -8.78 39.31
N PRO A 426 3.04 -9.51 38.83
CA PRO A 426 3.18 -10.60 37.88
C PRO A 426 3.63 -10.00 36.55
N GLY A 427 4.87 -10.29 36.25
CA GLY A 427 5.75 -9.55 35.35
C GLY A 427 7.18 -10.13 35.38
N ARG A 428 7.51 -10.88 36.44
CA ARG A 428 8.87 -11.16 36.91
C ARG A 428 9.09 -12.62 37.35
N ASP A 429 8.05 -13.43 37.34
CA ASP A 429 7.95 -14.74 37.97
C ASP A 429 8.58 -15.89 37.13
N HIS A 430 9.38 -15.57 36.09
CA HIS A 430 10.27 -16.54 35.40
C HIS A 430 11.36 -17.01 36.38
N LYS A 431 11.61 -16.23 37.43
CA LYS A 431 12.49 -16.57 38.56
C LYS A 431 11.80 -17.52 39.55
N THR A 432 10.50 -17.32 39.80
CA THR A 432 9.66 -18.11 40.71
C THR A 432 9.34 -19.48 40.12
N GLN A 433 9.16 -19.57 38.81
CA GLN A 433 9.06 -20.84 38.07
C GLN A 433 10.31 -21.71 38.26
N ARG A 434 11.50 -21.09 38.20
CA ARG A 434 12.77 -21.80 38.32
C ARG A 434 13.02 -22.25 39.76
N ILE A 435 12.63 -21.43 40.75
CA ILE A 435 12.63 -21.80 42.17
C ILE A 435 11.65 -22.96 42.43
N ALA A 436 10.44 -22.92 41.86
CA ALA A 436 9.45 -24.00 41.97
C ALA A 436 9.93 -25.31 41.33
N TYR A 437 10.61 -25.25 40.18
CA TYR A 437 11.24 -26.42 39.56
C TYR A 437 12.37 -27.01 40.43
N ASP A 438 13.24 -26.16 41.00
CA ASP A 438 14.32 -26.62 41.88
C ASP A 438 13.81 -27.18 43.21
N LEU A 439 12.71 -26.65 43.74
CA LEU A 439 12.06 -27.13 44.96
C LEU A 439 11.37 -28.47 44.73
N LEU A 440 10.65 -28.62 43.60
CA LEU A 440 9.98 -29.86 43.22
C LEU A 440 10.99 -31.01 43.04
N LYS A 441 12.12 -30.73 42.37
CA LYS A 441 13.21 -31.70 42.20
C LYS A 441 13.88 -32.14 43.51
N ARG A 442 13.76 -31.36 44.58
CA ARG A 442 14.33 -31.68 45.90
C ARG A 442 13.32 -32.35 46.83
N VAL A 443 12.02 -32.11 46.66
CA VAL A 443 10.95 -32.57 47.56
C VAL A 443 10.23 -33.81 47.03
N ASP A 444 10.04 -33.93 45.72
CA ASP A 444 9.39 -35.08 45.07
C ASP A 444 10.07 -35.39 43.71
N PRO A 445 11.21 -36.10 43.73
CA PRO A 445 12.01 -36.36 42.55
C PRO A 445 11.32 -37.27 41.53
N GLU A 446 10.41 -38.15 41.98
CA GLU A 446 9.76 -39.17 41.15
C GLU A 446 8.62 -38.60 40.29
N ASN A 447 7.96 -37.54 40.76
CA ASN A 447 6.89 -36.87 40.02
C ASN A 447 7.31 -35.57 39.32
N ALA A 448 8.59 -35.15 39.43
CA ALA A 448 9.06 -33.85 38.95
C ALA A 448 8.83 -33.59 37.45
N ASP A 449 8.83 -34.64 36.62
CA ASP A 449 8.63 -34.55 35.17
C ASP A 449 7.15 -34.69 34.73
N ASN A 450 6.25 -35.08 35.65
CA ASN A 450 4.81 -35.21 35.40
C ASN A 450 4.04 -33.89 35.59
N PHE A 451 4.70 -32.83 36.08
CA PHE A 451 4.09 -31.51 36.32
C PHE A 451 4.64 -30.43 35.38
N ARG A 452 3.76 -29.77 34.61
CA ARG A 452 4.11 -28.56 33.85
C ARG A 452 4.00 -27.31 34.73
N ILE A 453 5.10 -26.87 35.32
CA ILE A 453 5.14 -25.56 35.98
C ILE A 453 5.18 -24.49 34.90
N ARG A 454 4.15 -23.64 34.87
CA ARG A 454 3.92 -22.64 33.83
C ARG A 454 4.39 -21.27 34.32
N TYR A 455 5.08 -20.53 33.46
CA TYR A 455 5.35 -19.12 33.71
C TYR A 455 5.44 -18.28 32.44
N TYR A 456 4.86 -17.07 32.51
CA TYR A 456 4.89 -16.06 31.46
C TYR A 456 4.90 -14.67 32.11
N PRO A 457 5.50 -13.66 31.45
CA PRO A 457 5.97 -12.39 31.99
C PRO A 457 5.08 -11.88 33.07
#